data_AF-I4A624-F1
#
_entry.id   AF-I4A624-F1
#
_cell.length_a   1.000
_cell.length_b   1.000
_cell.length_c   1.000
_cell.angle_alpha   90.00
_cell.angle_beta   90.00
_cell.angle_gamma   90.00
#
_symmetry.space_group_name_H-M   'P 1'
#
loop_
_entity.id
_entity.type
_entity.pdbx_description
1 polymer ?
#
loop_
_entity_poly.entity_id
_entity_poly.type
_entity_poly.pdbx_seq_one_letter_code
_entity_poly.pdbx_strand_id
1 'polypeptide(L)'
;MKKIEAIVRPGKLDDVQSALDDFGVSGLTVTQVLGCGNQKGHTQVYRGVEYKVYLLPKVKIEVVVMDQDVDQVVSIIIGAARTGEIGDGKIFIYPVEEAIRIRTGEKGNDVL
;
A
#
# COMPACT_ATOMS: atom_id res chain seq x y z
N MET A 1 10.54 -13.82 5.58
CA MET A 1 9.39 -13.16 4.94
C MET A 1 9.56 -11.66 5.04
N LYS A 2 8.90 -10.90 4.16
CA LYS A 2 8.84 -9.44 4.25
C LYS A 2 7.41 -8.94 4.18
N LYS A 3 7.14 -7.86 4.91
CA LYS A 3 5.91 -7.08 4.76
C LYS A 3 6.18 -5.92 3.82
N ILE A 4 5.36 -5.82 2.78
CA ILE A 4 5.33 -4.70 1.86
C ILE A 4 4.16 -3.81 2.27
N GLU A 5 4.44 -2.56 2.61
CA GLU A 5 3.45 -1.52 2.89
C GLU A 5 3.49 -0.49 1.75
N ALA A 6 2.45 -0.48 0.91
CA ALA A 6 2.31 0.45 -0.19
C ALA A 6 1.25 1.51 0.14
N ILE A 7 1.64 2.78 0.17
CA ILE A 7 0.73 3.91 0.26
C ILE A 7 0.52 4.42 -1.16
N VAL A 8 -0.70 4.34 -1.68
CA VAL A 8 -1.04 4.66 -3.08
C VAL A 8 -2.23 5.63 -3.17
N ARG A 9 -2.50 6.13 -4.39
CA ARG A 9 -3.72 6.90 -4.67
C ARG A 9 -4.97 6.03 -4.46
N PRO A 10 -6.08 6.58 -3.94
CA PRO A 10 -7.31 5.80 -3.77
C PRO A 10 -7.82 5.15 -5.05
N GLY A 11 -7.79 5.86 -6.18
CA GLY A 11 -8.21 5.33 -7.48
C GLY A 11 -7.29 4.28 -8.11
N LYS A 12 -6.22 3.87 -7.40
CA LYS A 12 -5.29 2.82 -7.84
C LYS A 12 -5.41 1.52 -7.05
N LEU A 13 -6.32 1.47 -6.06
CA LEU A 13 -6.51 0.28 -5.25
C LEU A 13 -6.89 -0.94 -6.10
N ASP A 14 -7.90 -0.80 -6.95
CA ASP A 14 -8.42 -1.91 -7.75
C ASP A 14 -7.36 -2.44 -8.73
N ASP A 15 -6.66 -1.53 -9.43
CA ASP A 15 -5.54 -1.88 -10.33
C ASP A 15 -4.45 -2.69 -9.60
N VAL A 16 -4.08 -2.26 -8.39
CA VAL A 16 -3.05 -2.95 -7.58
C VAL A 16 -3.57 -4.30 -7.08
N GLN A 17 -4.83 -4.37 -6.66
CA GLN A 17 -5.45 -5.61 -6.19
C GLN A 17 -5.50 -6.65 -7.31
N SER A 18 -5.97 -6.29 -8.50
CA SER A 18 -6.01 -7.20 -9.65
C SER A 18 -4.62 -7.67 -10.06
N ALA A 19 -3.65 -6.76 -10.12
CA ALA A 19 -2.28 -7.12 -10.52
C ALA A 19 -1.58 -8.07 -9.52
N LEU A 20 -1.90 -7.94 -8.22
CA LEU A 20 -1.40 -8.85 -7.18
C LEU A 20 -2.10 -10.22 -7.24
N ASP A 21 -3.41 -10.24 -7.50
CA ASP A 21 -4.19 -11.48 -7.67
C ASP A 21 -3.71 -12.28 -8.90
N ASP A 22 -3.47 -11.61 -10.03
CA ASP A 22 -2.92 -12.23 -11.25
C ASP A 22 -1.54 -12.87 -11.04
N PHE A 23 -0.76 -12.33 -10.09
CA PHE A 23 0.54 -12.90 -9.70
C PHE A 23 0.40 -14.08 -8.71
N GLY A 24 -0.75 -14.22 -8.04
CA GLY A 24 -1.02 -15.28 -7.07
C GLY A 24 -0.90 -14.87 -5.60
N VAL A 25 -0.89 -13.56 -5.30
CA VAL A 25 -0.91 -13.07 -3.92
C VAL A 25 -2.33 -13.15 -3.37
N SER A 26 -2.57 -14.12 -2.49
CA SER A 26 -3.92 -14.48 -2.03
C SER A 26 -4.45 -13.64 -0.85
N GLY A 27 -3.60 -12.82 -0.21
CA GLY A 27 -3.96 -12.09 1.00
C GLY A 27 -3.34 -10.71 1.08
N LEU A 28 -4.17 -9.69 1.32
CA LEU A 28 -3.74 -8.32 1.58
C LEU A 28 -4.67 -7.66 2.61
N THR A 29 -4.17 -6.63 3.28
CA THR A 29 -4.95 -5.77 4.18
C THR A 29 -4.95 -4.35 3.64
N VAL A 30 -6.09 -3.68 3.69
CA VAL A 30 -6.26 -2.31 3.19
C VAL A 30 -6.72 -1.40 4.31
N THR A 31 -6.05 -0.26 4.47
CA THR A 31 -6.42 0.79 5.42
C THR A 31 -6.50 2.13 4.71
N GLN A 32 -7.59 2.87 4.94
CA GLN A 32 -7.68 4.27 4.47
C GLN A 32 -6.85 5.17 5.38
N VAL A 33 -5.99 5.99 4.78
CA VAL A 33 -5.09 6.88 5.53
C VAL A 33 -5.08 8.28 4.95
N LEU A 34 -4.64 9.24 5.75
CA LEU A 34 -4.40 10.62 5.35
C LEU A 34 -2.89 10.85 5.27
N GLY A 35 -2.38 11.25 4.12
CA GLY A 35 -0.96 11.44 3.88
C GLY A 35 -0.57 12.90 3.65
N CYS A 36 0.58 13.31 4.21
CA CYS A 36 1.26 14.57 3.90
C CYS A 36 2.62 14.26 3.26
N GLY A 37 3.01 15.00 2.23
CA GLY A 37 4.31 14.83 1.58
C GLY A 37 4.73 16.10 0.84
N ASN A 38 5.51 15.95 -0.23
CA ASN A 38 5.93 17.09 -1.07
C ASN A 38 4.76 17.74 -1.82
N GLN A 39 3.61 17.07 -1.88
CA GLN A 39 2.36 17.66 -2.30
C GLN A 39 1.92 18.63 -1.20
N LYS A 40 2.48 19.85 -1.23
CA LYS A 40 2.18 20.92 -0.29
C LYS A 40 0.67 21.13 -0.26
N GLY A 41 0.07 21.09 0.93
CA GLY A 41 -1.36 21.30 1.11
C GLY A 41 -1.83 22.60 0.46
N HIS A 42 -2.99 22.56 -0.20
CA HIS A 42 -3.60 23.74 -0.77
C HIS A 42 -4.43 24.47 0.31
N THR A 43 -4.35 25.80 0.34
CA THR A 43 -5.27 26.60 1.14
C THR A 43 -6.63 26.60 0.45
N GLN A 44 -7.65 26.09 1.13
CA GLN A 44 -9.02 26.04 0.62
C GLN A 44 -9.89 26.96 1.48
N VAL A 45 -10.64 27.87 0.85
CA VAL A 45 -11.55 28.75 1.57
C VAL A 45 -12.90 28.04 1.72
N TYR A 46 -13.32 27.79 2.95
CA TYR A 46 -14.65 27.28 3.26
C TYR A 46 -15.41 28.29 4.11
N ARG A 47 -16.54 28.80 3.58
CA ARG A 47 -17.37 29.84 4.23
C ARG A 47 -16.58 31.08 4.71
N GLY A 48 -15.61 31.53 3.90
CA GLY A 48 -14.80 32.71 4.20
C GLY A 48 -13.68 32.48 5.23
N VAL A 49 -13.49 31.24 5.70
CA VAL A 49 -12.37 30.85 6.56
C VAL A 49 -11.36 30.06 5.73
N GLU A 50 -10.09 30.44 5.80
CA GLU A 50 -9.00 29.68 5.18
C GLU A 50 -8.71 28.41 5.97
N TYR A 51 -8.91 27.26 5.34
CA TYR A 51 -8.47 25.96 5.84
C TYR A 51 -7.25 25.52 5.05
N LYS A 52 -6.13 25.30 5.75
CA LYS A 52 -4.97 24.64 5.15
C LYS A 52 -5.20 23.13 5.20
N VAL A 53 -5.56 22.53 4.07
CA VAL A 53 -5.74 21.07 3.98
C VAL A 53 -4.37 20.45 3.74
N TYR A 54 -3.73 20.01 4.82
CA TYR A 54 -2.38 19.42 4.78
C TYR A 54 -2.36 17.94 4.41
N LEU A 55 -3.48 17.24 4.60
CA LEU A 55 -3.53 15.79 4.42
C LEU A 55 -4.46 15.42 3.28
N LEU A 56 -3.97 14.54 2.40
CA LEU A 56 -4.73 14.02 1.28
C LEU A 56 -5.08 12.55 1.51
N PRO A 57 -6.29 12.11 1.10
CA PRO A 57 -6.67 10.71 1.22
C PRO A 57 -5.77 9.83 0.37
N LYS A 58 -5.31 8.74 0.98
CA LYS A 58 -4.50 7.69 0.39
C LYS A 58 -5.02 6.34 0.87
N VAL A 59 -4.58 5.29 0.19
CA VAL A 59 -4.86 3.92 0.59
C VAL A 59 -3.54 3.27 0.95
N LYS A 60 -3.48 2.68 2.14
CA LYS A 60 -2.38 1.83 2.58
C LYS A 60 -2.75 0.38 2.29
N ILE A 61 -1.92 -0.30 1.52
CA ILE A 61 -2.02 -1.72 1.18
C ILE A 61 -0.87 -2.43 1.87
N GLU A 62 -1.17 -3.47 2.62
CA GLU A 62 -0.21 -4.26 3.37
C GLU A 62 -0.30 -5.72 2.93
N VAL A 63 0.82 -6.28 2.50
CA VAL A 63 0.95 -7.68 2.08
C VAL A 63 2.21 -8.27 2.69
N VAL A 64 2.16 -9.54 3.09
CA VAL A 64 3.35 -10.29 3.52
C VAL A 64 3.67 -11.32 2.43
N VAL A 65 4.94 -11.37 2.03
CA VAL A 65 5.43 -12.25 0.95
C VAL A 65 6.73 -12.94 1.36
N MET A 66 7.09 -13.99 0.63
CA MET A 66 8.39 -14.63 0.77
C MET A 66 9.51 -13.69 0.32
N ASP A 67 10.71 -13.82 0.90
CA ASP A 67 11.84 -12.96 0.56
C ASP A 67 12.19 -12.99 -0.94
N GLN A 68 11.98 -14.14 -1.60
CA GLN A 68 12.24 -14.32 -3.04
C GLN A 68 11.26 -13.54 -3.94
N ASP A 69 10.04 -13.26 -3.46
CA ASP A 69 8.98 -12.64 -4.26
C ASP A 69 8.93 -11.11 -4.10
N VAL A 70 9.73 -10.56 -3.18
CA VAL A 70 9.69 -9.13 -2.81
C VAL A 70 9.89 -8.23 -4.02
N ASP A 71 10.94 -8.45 -4.80
CA ASP A 71 11.28 -7.57 -5.93
C ASP A 71 10.20 -7.63 -7.02
N GLN A 72 9.65 -8.82 -7.27
CA GLN A 72 8.59 -9.01 -8.26
C GLN A 72 7.30 -8.32 -7.82
N VAL A 73 6.88 -8.50 -6.56
CA VAL A 73 5.67 -7.89 -5.99
C VAL A 73 5.80 -6.37 -5.96
N VAL A 74 6.97 -5.83 -5.58
CA VAL A 74 7.24 -4.39 -5.63
C VAL A 74 7.12 -3.86 -7.06
N SER A 75 7.70 -4.56 -8.04
CA SER A 75 7.60 -4.16 -9.45
C SER A 75 6.15 -4.15 -9.96
N ILE A 76 5.34 -5.12 -9.55
CA ILE A 76 3.91 -5.21 -9.89
C ILE A 76 3.15 -4.01 -9.30
N ILE A 77 3.34 -3.72 -8.01
CA ILE A 77 2.69 -2.58 -7.35
C ILE A 77 3.09 -1.27 -8.02
N ILE A 78 4.37 -1.08 -8.37
CA ILE A 78 4.83 0.11 -9.10
C ILE A 78 4.13 0.21 -10.46
N GLY A 79 4.08 -0.88 -11.22
CA GLY A 79 3.45 -0.92 -12.55
C GLY A 79 1.97 -0.54 -12.51
N ALA A 80 1.23 -1.06 -11.53
CA ALA A 80 -0.20 -0.79 -11.38
C ALA A 80 -0.50 0.61 -10.81
N ALA A 81 0.24 1.04 -9.79
CA ALA A 81 -0.06 2.27 -9.05
C ALA A 81 0.49 3.56 -9.69
N ARG A 82 1.52 3.46 -10.54
CA ARG A 82 2.21 4.63 -11.10
C ARG A 82 1.35 5.35 -12.14
N THR A 83 1.14 6.65 -11.94
CA THR A 83 0.61 7.56 -12.97
C THR A 83 1.70 8.50 -13.50
N GLY A 84 2.84 8.59 -12.82
CA GLY A 84 3.93 9.51 -13.17
C GLY A 84 3.77 10.91 -12.57
N GLU A 85 2.70 11.15 -11.83
CA GLU A 85 2.37 12.45 -11.25
C GLU A 85 2.78 12.53 -9.78
N ILE A 86 2.98 13.76 -9.29
CA ILE A 86 3.27 13.99 -7.86
C ILE A 86 2.13 13.41 -7.02
N GLY A 87 2.48 12.58 -6.04
CA GLY A 87 1.53 11.98 -5.10
C GLY A 87 1.15 10.52 -5.38
N ASP A 88 1.85 9.82 -6.28
CA ASP A 88 1.64 8.38 -6.50
C ASP A 88 1.86 7.55 -5.23
N GLY A 89 2.76 7.99 -4.36
CA GLY A 89 2.92 7.47 -3.01
C GLY A 89 4.28 6.81 -2.79
N LYS A 90 4.35 5.83 -1.89
CA LYS A 90 5.60 5.19 -1.45
C LYS A 90 5.37 3.72 -1.07
N ILE A 91 6.41 2.92 -1.20
CA ILE A 91 6.44 1.53 -0.75
C ILE A 91 7.52 1.40 0.33
N PHE A 92 7.19 0.71 1.41
CA PHE A 92 8.11 0.38 2.49
C PHE A 92 8.18 -1.14 2.64
N ILE A 93 9.36 -1.64 2.97
CA ILE A 93 9.61 -3.07 3.14
C ILE A 93 10.12 -3.28 4.56
N TYR A 94 9.43 -4.14 5.31
CA TYR A 94 9.76 -4.47 6.69
C TYR A 94 10.10 -5.96 6.81
N PRO A 95 11.07 -6.33 7.66
CA PRO A 95 11.29 -7.74 7.99
C PRO A 95 10.08 -8.30 8.75
N VAL A 96 9.67 -9.52 8.41
CA VAL A 96 8.70 -10.31 9.18
C VAL A 96 9.42 -11.54 9.70
N GLU A 97 9.56 -11.62 11.02
CA GLU A 97 10.23 -12.73 11.71
C GLU A 97 9.41 -14.01 11.66
N GLU A 98 8.10 -13.92 11.91
CA GLU A 98 7.20 -15.06 11.91
C GLU A 98 5.80 -14.65 11.42
N ALA A 99 5.14 -15.56 10.70
CA ALA A 99 3.74 -15.47 10.32
C ALA A 99 3.02 -16.71 10.88
N ILE A 100 1.80 -16.53 11.40
CA ILE A 100 1.01 -17.60 12.01
C ILE A 100 -0.42 -17.52 11.48
N ARG A 101 -0.92 -18.62 10.91
CA ARG A 101 -2.32 -18.72 10.48
C ARG A 101 -3.20 -19.03 11.68
N ILE A 102 -4.06 -18.08 12.08
CA ILE A 102 -4.93 -18.22 13.27
C ILE A 102 -5.80 -19.49 13.21
N ARG A 103 -6.34 -19.84 12.04
CA ARG A 103 -7.26 -20.98 11.86
C ARG A 103 -6.60 -22.35 12.11
N THR A 104 -5.35 -22.52 11.73
CA THR A 104 -4.67 -23.83 11.71
C THR A 104 -3.48 -23.90 12.67
N GLY A 105 -2.96 -22.76 13.12
CA GLY A 105 -1.73 -22.69 13.91
C GLY A 105 -0.45 -22.93 13.09
N GLU A 106 -0.57 -23.08 11.77
CA GLU A 106 0.57 -23.20 10.84
C GLU A 106 1.47 -21.96 10.95
N LYS A 107 2.78 -22.17 10.77
CA LYS A 107 3.81 -21.15 10.97
C LYS A 107 4.74 -21.05 9.78
N GLY A 108 5.33 -19.87 9.61
CA GLY A 108 6.39 -19.66 8.62
C GLY A 108 5.86 -19.71 7.20
N ASN A 109 6.55 -20.44 6.33
CA ASN A 109 6.29 -20.39 4.89
C ASN A 109 4.93 -20.98 4.49
N ASP A 110 4.38 -21.92 5.27
CA ASP A 110 3.11 -22.59 4.95
C ASP A 110 1.86 -21.69 5.18
N VAL A 111 2.07 -20.46 5.67
CA VAL A 111 1.01 -19.51 6.03
C VAL A 111 0.58 -18.63 4.86
N LEU A 112 1.49 -18.34 3.94
CA LEU A 112 1.31 -17.39 2.82
C LEU A 112 0.75 -18.07 1.57
#